data_AF-A0A645CEP1-F1
#
_entry.id   AF-A0A645CEP1-F1
#
_cell.length_a   1.000
_cell.length_b   1.000
_cell.length_c   1.000
_cell.angle_alpha   90.00
_cell.angle_beta   90.00
_cell.angle_gamma   90.00
#
_symmetry.space_group_name_H-M   'P 1'
#
loop_
_entity.id
_entity.type
_entity.pdbx_description
1 polymer ?
#
loop_
_entity_poly.entity_id
_entity_poly.type
_entity_poly.pdbx_seq_one_letter_code
_entity_poly.pdbx_strand_id
1 'polypeptide(L)'
;MGAVDVVPFIPIKNVTPEEAVSFSKEVAQTVAKRYNLPVFLYEKSASAPHRENLANIRKGEFEGMAEKIKKDDWKPDFGPAERHPTAGAVAVGVRMPLVAYNVNLGTDNLEIAQSIAKKVRFIGGGLRFCKGMGVALEERGITQVSMNLTDYTKTAIYRAHELVRIEANRYGVPVIGAEIVGLVPLEALVDTAAYYLGLENFSLNQVLETKLME
;
A
#
# COMPACT_ATOMS: atom_id res chain seq x y z
N MET A 1 -2.55 -15.43 3.53
CA MET A 1 -3.39 -15.66 2.33
C MET A 1 -2.53 -16.32 1.26
N GLY A 2 -2.80 -16.19 -0.06
CA GLY A 2 -2.36 -17.14 -1.08
C GLY A 2 -0.93 -16.99 -1.62
N ALA A 3 -0.56 -17.93 -2.50
CA ALA A 3 0.74 -17.96 -3.16
C ALA A 3 0.96 -16.72 -4.06
N VAL A 4 -0.09 -16.28 -4.76
CA VAL A 4 -0.18 -14.94 -5.32
C VAL A 4 -1.20 -14.19 -4.49
N ASP A 5 -0.69 -13.31 -3.64
CA ASP A 5 -1.50 -12.73 -2.60
C ASP A 5 -2.45 -11.64 -3.12
N VAL A 6 -1.89 -10.70 -3.89
CA VAL A 6 -2.65 -9.60 -4.47
C VAL A 6 -2.20 -9.33 -5.90
N VAL A 7 -3.17 -9.09 -6.79
CA VAL A 7 -2.95 -8.66 -8.17
C VAL A 7 -3.61 -7.29 -8.35
N PRO A 8 -2.86 -6.19 -8.11
CA PRO A 8 -3.38 -4.85 -8.29
C PRO A 8 -3.35 -4.43 -9.77
N PHE A 9 -4.42 -3.79 -10.21
CA PHE A 9 -4.46 -3.02 -11.44
C PHE A 9 -4.36 -1.54 -11.10
N ILE A 10 -3.43 -0.84 -11.76
CA ILE A 10 -3.17 0.57 -11.51
C ILE A 10 -3.29 1.29 -12.86
N PRO A 11 -4.33 2.12 -13.08
CA PRO A 11 -4.44 2.90 -14.30
C PRO A 11 -3.33 3.96 -14.31
N ILE A 12 -2.58 4.06 -15.43
CA ILE A 12 -1.42 4.96 -15.56
C ILE A 12 -1.72 6.11 -16.54
N LYS A 13 -1.83 5.84 -17.84
CA LYS A 13 -2.12 6.84 -18.89
C LYS A 13 -3.16 6.28 -19.85
N ASN A 14 -4.07 7.13 -20.31
CA ASN A 14 -5.10 6.81 -21.31
C ASN A 14 -6.00 5.62 -20.98
N VAL A 15 -6.25 5.37 -19.68
CA VAL A 15 -7.16 4.32 -19.20
C VAL A 15 -8.02 4.91 -18.09
N THR A 16 -9.33 4.77 -18.22
CA THR A 16 -10.28 5.21 -17.20
C THR A 16 -10.31 4.22 -16.01
N PRO A 17 -10.65 4.68 -14.80
CA PRO A 17 -10.86 3.79 -13.66
C PRO A 17 -11.87 2.67 -13.96
N GLU A 18 -12.92 2.98 -14.72
CA GLU A 18 -13.99 2.05 -15.07
C GLU A 18 -13.51 0.93 -16.00
N GLU A 19 -12.71 1.28 -17.03
CA GLU A 19 -12.06 0.31 -17.91
C GLU A 19 -11.12 -0.61 -17.11
N ALA A 20 -10.30 -0.04 -16.22
CA ALA A 20 -9.42 -0.83 -15.37
C ALA A 20 -10.22 -1.78 -14.45
N VAL A 21 -11.37 -1.34 -13.93
CA VAL A 21 -12.23 -2.17 -13.07
C VAL A 21 -12.83 -3.31 -13.88
N SER A 22 -13.34 -3.01 -15.08
CA SER A 22 -13.84 -4.03 -16.02
C SER A 22 -12.78 -5.09 -16.30
N PHE A 23 -11.57 -4.66 -16.66
CA PHE A 23 -10.45 -5.56 -16.96
C PHE A 23 -10.02 -6.39 -15.73
N SER A 24 -9.99 -5.78 -14.54
CA SER A 24 -9.67 -6.51 -13.31
C SER A 24 -10.67 -7.64 -13.02
N LYS A 25 -11.95 -7.45 -13.34
CA LYS A 25 -13.01 -8.46 -13.17
C LYS A 25 -12.87 -9.58 -14.20
N GLU A 26 -12.55 -9.26 -15.45
CA GLU A 26 -12.27 -10.25 -16.49
C GLU A 26 -11.08 -11.15 -16.12
N VAL A 27 -9.99 -10.54 -15.64
CA VAL A 27 -8.82 -11.28 -15.14
C VAL A 27 -9.19 -12.12 -13.92
N ALA A 28 -9.95 -11.58 -12.97
CA ALA A 28 -10.39 -12.31 -11.79
C ALA A 28 -11.22 -13.56 -12.16
N GLN A 29 -12.17 -13.44 -13.09
CA GLN A 29 -12.95 -14.58 -13.61
C GLN A 29 -12.06 -15.62 -14.30
N THR A 30 -11.12 -15.16 -15.12
CA THR A 30 -10.19 -16.03 -15.85
C THR A 30 -9.29 -16.81 -14.90
N VAL A 31 -8.74 -16.15 -13.87
CA VAL A 31 -7.91 -16.77 -12.83
C VAL A 31 -8.72 -17.81 -12.06
N ALA A 32 -9.93 -17.46 -11.62
CA ALA A 32 -10.81 -18.37 -10.92
C ALA A 32 -11.11 -19.62 -11.74
N LYS A 33 -11.46 -19.47 -13.02
CA LYS A 33 -11.79 -20.58 -13.92
C LYS A 33 -10.58 -21.44 -14.25
N ARG A 34 -9.43 -20.83 -14.56
CA ARG A 34 -8.24 -21.55 -15.03
C ARG A 34 -7.55 -22.34 -13.93
N TYR A 35 -7.55 -21.81 -12.70
CA TYR A 35 -6.79 -22.37 -11.59
C TYR A 35 -7.68 -22.91 -10.46
N ASN A 36 -9.00 -22.85 -10.61
CA ASN A 36 -9.96 -23.23 -9.58
C ASN A 36 -9.68 -22.54 -8.23
N LEU A 37 -9.39 -21.24 -8.28
CA LEU A 37 -9.02 -20.43 -7.11
C LEU A 37 -10.19 -19.59 -6.62
N PRO A 38 -10.39 -19.46 -5.29
CA PRO A 38 -11.23 -18.41 -4.73
C PRO A 38 -10.60 -17.05 -4.98
N VAL A 39 -11.34 -16.17 -5.65
CA VAL A 39 -10.90 -14.81 -5.98
C VAL A 39 -11.79 -13.79 -5.29
N PHE A 40 -11.16 -12.83 -4.62
CA PHE A 40 -11.82 -11.70 -3.98
C PHE A 40 -11.54 -10.42 -4.74
N LEU A 41 -12.57 -9.62 -5.00
CA LEU A 41 -12.40 -8.28 -5.52
C LEU A 41 -12.20 -7.28 -4.38
N TYR A 42 -11.25 -6.35 -4.54
CA TYR A 42 -10.91 -5.37 -3.51
C TYR A 42 -10.74 -3.95 -4.08
N GLU A 43 -10.61 -2.95 -3.21
CA GLU A 43 -10.51 -1.52 -3.54
C GLU A 43 -11.63 -1.11 -4.52
N LYS A 44 -11.31 -0.39 -5.62
CA LYS A 44 -12.31 0.09 -6.57
C LYS A 44 -13.07 -1.03 -7.29
N SER A 45 -12.57 -2.27 -7.23
CA SER A 45 -13.24 -3.44 -7.82
C SER A 45 -14.14 -4.16 -6.82
N ALA A 46 -14.10 -3.82 -5.53
CA ALA A 46 -14.81 -4.52 -4.46
C ALA A 46 -16.33 -4.62 -4.75
N SER A 47 -16.89 -5.80 -4.51
CA SER A 47 -18.33 -6.05 -4.65
C SER A 47 -19.14 -5.60 -3.44
N ALA A 48 -18.47 -5.33 -2.31
CA ALA A 48 -19.11 -4.90 -1.08
C ALA A 48 -18.15 -3.98 -0.26
N PRO A 49 -18.68 -3.01 0.49
CA PRO A 49 -17.86 -2.02 1.20
C PRO A 49 -16.84 -2.62 2.18
N HIS A 50 -17.18 -3.72 2.86
CA HIS A 50 -16.27 -4.38 3.81
C HIS A 50 -15.05 -5.04 3.16
N ARG A 51 -15.09 -5.24 1.83
CA ARG A 51 -14.02 -5.84 1.02
C ARG A 51 -13.06 -4.81 0.42
N GLU A 52 -13.41 -3.52 0.44
CA GLU A 52 -12.54 -2.48 -0.14
C GLU A 52 -11.13 -2.53 0.45
N ASN A 53 -11.04 -2.59 1.78
CA ASN A 53 -9.75 -2.68 2.46
C ASN A 53 -9.19 -4.09 2.41
N LEU A 54 -8.09 -4.26 1.68
CA LEU A 54 -7.36 -5.53 1.56
C LEU A 54 -7.08 -6.19 2.91
N ALA A 55 -6.74 -5.43 3.96
CA ALA A 55 -6.45 -5.99 5.28
C ALA A 55 -7.66 -6.74 5.88
N ASN A 56 -8.89 -6.31 5.57
CA ASN A 56 -10.08 -7.03 5.99
C ASN A 56 -10.18 -8.37 5.28
N ILE A 57 -9.85 -8.45 3.99
CA ILE A 57 -9.77 -9.70 3.23
C ILE A 57 -8.65 -10.59 3.76
N ARG A 58 -7.46 -10.04 4.02
CA ARG A 58 -6.28 -10.78 4.53
C ARG A 58 -6.47 -11.32 5.95
N LYS A 59 -7.39 -10.75 6.74
CA LYS A 59 -7.55 -11.10 8.16
C LYS A 59 -7.78 -12.61 8.34
N GLY A 60 -6.91 -13.23 9.13
CA GLY A 60 -6.85 -14.68 9.34
C GLY A 60 -5.82 -15.39 8.47
N GLU A 61 -5.16 -14.67 7.57
CA GLU A 61 -4.12 -15.15 6.66
C GLU A 61 -4.53 -16.39 5.85
N PHE A 62 -3.69 -17.42 5.78
CA PHE A 62 -3.97 -18.62 4.98
C PHE A 62 -4.83 -19.60 5.77
N GLU A 63 -4.51 -19.77 7.05
CA GLU A 63 -5.12 -20.71 7.99
C GLU A 63 -6.58 -20.35 8.26
N GLY A 64 -6.84 -19.09 8.61
CA GLY A 64 -8.18 -18.59 8.91
C GLY A 64 -9.08 -18.44 7.67
N MET A 65 -8.51 -18.48 6.47
CA MET A 65 -9.28 -18.34 5.23
C MET A 65 -10.21 -19.54 4.98
N ALA A 66 -9.82 -20.74 5.42
CA ALA A 66 -10.62 -21.96 5.24
C ALA A 66 -12.01 -21.86 5.87
N GLU A 67 -12.11 -21.24 7.05
CA GLU A 67 -13.38 -21.04 7.74
C GLU A 67 -14.07 -19.73 7.34
N LYS A 68 -13.27 -18.70 7.04
CA LYS A 68 -13.81 -17.40 6.64
C LYS A 68 -14.59 -17.47 5.34
N ILE A 69 -14.07 -18.14 4.32
CA ILE A 69 -14.69 -18.27 2.99
C ILE A 69 -16.12 -18.86 3.05
N LYS A 70 -16.40 -19.70 4.06
CA LYS A 70 -17.71 -20.34 4.25
C LYS A 70 -18.78 -19.39 4.77
N LYS A 71 -18.40 -18.23 5.29
CA LYS A 71 -19.33 -17.21 5.81
C LYS A 71 -19.98 -16.47 4.64
N ASP A 72 -21.27 -16.18 4.74
CA ASP A 72 -22.03 -15.52 3.66
C ASP A 72 -21.39 -14.21 3.19
N ASP A 73 -20.94 -13.36 4.12
CA ASP A 73 -20.28 -12.08 3.80
C ASP A 73 -18.93 -12.23 3.09
N TRP A 74 -18.32 -13.42 3.15
CA TRP A 74 -16.96 -13.71 2.69
C TRP A 74 -16.91 -14.80 1.62
N LYS A 75 -18.03 -15.11 0.96
CA LYS A 75 -18.03 -15.91 -0.26
C LYS A 75 -17.19 -15.21 -1.33
N PRO A 76 -16.26 -15.91 -2.01
CA PRO A 76 -15.44 -15.29 -3.04
C PRO A 76 -16.31 -14.74 -4.17
N ASP A 77 -15.82 -13.70 -4.83
CA ASP A 77 -16.49 -13.08 -5.98
C ASP A 77 -16.53 -14.03 -7.17
N PHE A 78 -15.45 -14.81 -7.34
CA PHE A 78 -15.35 -15.85 -8.36
C PHE A 78 -14.64 -17.10 -7.81
N GLY A 79 -14.95 -18.25 -8.39
CA GLY A 79 -14.35 -19.53 -8.02
C GLY A 79 -15.04 -20.22 -6.85
N PRO A 80 -14.45 -21.34 -6.35
CA PRO A 80 -15.07 -22.15 -5.31
C PRO A 80 -15.07 -21.44 -3.96
N ALA A 81 -16.11 -21.65 -3.15
CA ALA A 81 -16.15 -21.23 -1.75
C ALA A 81 -15.33 -22.18 -0.85
N GLU A 82 -14.10 -22.47 -1.27
CA GLU A 82 -13.13 -23.27 -0.53
C GLU A 82 -11.72 -22.73 -0.78
N ARG A 83 -10.88 -22.72 0.25
CA ARG A 83 -9.48 -22.33 0.13
C ARG A 83 -8.73 -23.37 -0.70
N HIS A 84 -8.04 -22.95 -1.75
CA HIS A 84 -7.20 -23.87 -2.51
C HIS A 84 -6.06 -24.41 -1.62
N PRO A 85 -5.79 -25.73 -1.61
CA PRO A 85 -4.91 -26.37 -0.63
C PRO A 85 -3.49 -25.83 -0.65
N THR A 86 -2.91 -25.59 -1.83
CA THR A 86 -1.54 -25.07 -2.00
C THR A 86 -1.49 -23.57 -2.30
N ALA A 87 -2.32 -23.08 -3.23
CA ALA A 87 -2.31 -21.69 -3.67
C ALA A 87 -3.10 -20.72 -2.77
N GLY A 88 -3.96 -21.20 -1.87
CA GLY A 88 -4.75 -20.35 -0.98
C GLY A 88 -5.88 -19.60 -1.69
N ALA A 89 -5.85 -18.27 -1.61
CA ALA A 89 -6.82 -17.35 -2.22
C ALA A 89 -6.11 -16.08 -2.72
N VAL A 90 -6.67 -15.43 -3.74
CA VAL A 90 -6.09 -14.23 -4.35
C VAL A 90 -7.05 -13.05 -4.28
N ALA A 91 -6.52 -11.86 -4.00
CA ALA A 91 -7.25 -10.60 -4.13
C ALA A 91 -6.89 -9.91 -5.46
N VAL A 92 -7.89 -9.50 -6.24
CA VAL A 92 -7.71 -8.82 -7.53
C VAL A 92 -8.50 -7.51 -7.52
N GLY A 93 -7.93 -6.41 -7.99
CA GLY A 93 -8.67 -5.16 -7.95
C GLY A 93 -7.88 -3.94 -8.36
N VAL A 94 -8.62 -2.86 -8.60
CA VAL A 94 -8.07 -1.58 -9.06
C VAL A 94 -7.80 -0.65 -7.90
N ARG A 95 -6.62 -0.04 -7.90
CA ARG A 95 -6.24 0.98 -6.93
C ARG A 95 -5.39 2.07 -7.54
N MET A 96 -5.27 3.18 -6.83
CA MET A 96 -4.27 4.20 -7.14
C MET A 96 -2.85 3.66 -6.89
N PRO A 97 -1.82 4.25 -7.52
CA PRO A 97 -0.44 3.98 -7.15
C PRO A 97 -0.26 4.22 -5.65
N LEU A 98 0.39 3.27 -4.98
CA LEU A 98 0.81 3.46 -3.60
C LEU A 98 2.30 3.73 -3.60
N VAL A 99 2.77 4.52 -2.65
CA VAL A 99 4.19 4.74 -2.45
C VAL A 99 4.62 3.95 -1.22
N ALA A 100 5.44 2.92 -1.43
CA ALA A 100 6.11 2.22 -0.35
C ALA A 100 7.37 3.02 0.02
N TYR A 101 7.31 3.68 1.17
CA TYR A 101 8.33 4.61 1.63
C TYR A 101 8.69 4.29 3.07
N ASN A 102 9.97 4.02 3.30
CA ASN A 102 10.44 3.62 4.60
C ASN A 102 11.47 4.63 5.13
N VAL A 103 11.46 4.88 6.44
CA VAL A 103 12.38 5.83 7.09
C VAL A 103 13.25 5.08 8.08
N ASN A 104 14.57 5.17 7.91
CA ASN A 104 15.57 4.48 8.73
C ASN A 104 15.86 5.28 10.00
N LEU A 105 15.85 4.61 11.14
CA LEU A 105 16.13 5.18 12.45
C LEU A 105 17.49 4.70 12.96
N GLY A 106 18.27 5.60 13.55
CA GLY A 106 19.58 5.30 14.14
C GLY A 106 19.47 4.60 15.49
N THR A 107 18.67 3.54 15.57
CA THR A 107 18.49 2.69 16.75
C THR A 107 18.14 1.28 16.31
N ASP A 108 18.60 0.27 17.04
CA ASP A 108 18.20 -1.13 16.93
C ASP A 108 16.94 -1.45 17.77
N ASN A 109 16.44 -0.50 18.55
CA ASN A 109 15.28 -0.68 19.41
C ASN A 109 13.97 -0.68 18.60
N LEU A 110 13.46 -1.87 18.33
CA LEU A 110 12.23 -2.09 17.56
C LEU A 110 10.99 -1.45 18.22
N GLU A 111 10.95 -1.35 19.55
CA GLU A 111 9.80 -0.76 20.26
C GLU A 111 9.64 0.74 19.94
N ILE A 112 10.76 1.45 19.74
CA ILE A 112 10.75 2.85 19.32
C ILE A 112 10.15 2.96 17.91
N ALA A 113 10.63 2.16 16.96
CA ALA A 113 10.10 2.15 15.60
C ALA A 113 8.61 1.78 15.55
N GLN A 114 8.17 0.81 16.34
CA GLN A 114 6.76 0.43 16.45
C GLN A 114 5.91 1.55 17.07
N SER A 115 6.43 2.26 18.07
CA SER A 115 5.75 3.38 18.72
C SER A 115 5.58 4.54 17.75
N ILE A 116 6.62 4.90 17.00
CA ILE A 116 6.55 5.92 15.96
C ILE A 116 5.57 5.51 14.86
N ALA A 117 5.66 4.28 14.36
CA ALA A 117 4.75 3.79 13.33
C ALA A 117 3.29 3.84 13.76
N LYS A 118 2.98 3.57 15.04
CA LYS A 118 1.62 3.73 15.60
C LYS A 118 1.16 5.19 15.55
N LYS A 119 2.02 6.16 15.84
CA LYS A 119 1.67 7.60 15.76
C LYS A 119 1.51 8.11 14.33
N VAL A 120 2.26 7.55 13.39
CA VAL A 120 2.26 7.99 11.98
C VAL A 120 1.09 7.41 11.20
N ARG A 121 0.72 6.15 11.44
CA ARG A 121 -0.31 5.46 10.66
C ARG A 121 -1.73 5.85 11.06
N PHE A 122 -2.65 5.81 10.10
CA PHE A 122 -4.05 6.20 10.33
C PHE A 122 -4.73 5.45 11.47
N ILE A 123 -4.55 4.13 11.53
CA ILE A 123 -5.21 3.30 12.56
C ILE A 123 -4.78 3.66 13.99
N GLY A 124 -3.65 4.36 14.17
CA GLY A 124 -3.23 4.90 15.47
C GLY A 124 -3.53 6.39 15.65
N GLY A 125 -4.37 6.98 14.79
CA GLY A 125 -4.74 8.40 14.83
C GLY A 125 -3.83 9.33 14.03
N GLY A 126 -2.88 8.78 13.28
CA GLY A 126 -1.95 9.55 12.44
C GLY A 126 -2.51 9.93 11.07
N LEU A 127 -1.65 9.92 10.06
CA LEU A 127 -1.96 10.35 8.70
C LEU A 127 -2.95 9.40 8.03
N ARG A 128 -4.07 9.95 7.51
CA ARG A 128 -5.22 9.18 6.98
C ARG A 128 -4.86 8.18 5.88
N PHE A 129 -3.99 8.56 4.95
CA PHE A 129 -3.60 7.72 3.81
C PHE A 129 -2.25 7.05 4.03
N CYS A 130 -1.90 6.79 5.29
CA CYS A 130 -0.65 6.14 5.67
C CYS A 130 -0.93 4.86 6.48
N LYS A 131 -0.43 3.74 5.97
CA LYS A 131 -0.26 2.50 6.75
C LYS A 131 1.21 2.41 7.15
N GLY A 132 1.50 1.88 8.33
CA GLY A 132 2.88 1.73 8.76
C GLY A 132 3.11 0.72 9.88
N MET A 133 4.34 0.24 9.96
CA MET A 133 4.84 -0.66 11.00
C MET A 133 6.31 -0.41 11.28
N GLY A 134 6.75 -0.73 12.50
CA GLY A 134 8.17 -0.77 12.83
C GLY A 134 8.77 -2.10 12.39
N VAL A 135 9.93 -2.07 11.74
CA VAL A 135 10.66 -3.23 11.22
C VAL A 135 12.11 -3.14 11.68
N ALA A 136 12.70 -4.28 12.07
CA ALA A 136 14.12 -4.37 12.37
C ALA A 136 14.87 -4.77 11.09
N LEU A 137 16.01 -4.10 10.83
CA LEU A 137 16.96 -4.46 9.78
C LEU A 137 18.20 -5.03 10.47
N GLU A 138 18.11 -6.31 10.84
CA GLU A 138 19.11 -7.00 11.68
C GLU A 138 20.53 -6.90 11.13
N GLU A 139 20.70 -7.08 9.81
CA GLU A 139 22.00 -7.01 9.13
C GLU A 139 22.67 -5.63 9.23
N ARG A 140 21.89 -4.58 9.44
CA ARG A 140 22.37 -3.20 9.55
C ARG A 140 22.41 -2.69 11.00
N GLY A 141 21.91 -3.47 11.97
CA GLY A 141 21.82 -3.04 13.37
C GLY A 141 20.94 -1.80 13.56
N ILE A 142 19.91 -1.63 12.73
CA ILE A 142 19.01 -0.47 12.79
C ILE A 142 17.55 -0.91 12.69
N THR A 143 16.64 0.04 12.91
CA THR A 143 15.21 -0.12 12.73
C THR A 143 14.68 0.86 11.70
N GLN A 144 13.47 0.58 11.23
CA GLN A 144 12.85 1.33 10.16
C GLN A 144 11.37 1.49 10.46
N VAL A 145 10.82 2.67 10.15
CA VAL A 145 9.38 2.86 10.04
C VAL A 145 9.01 2.58 8.59
N SER A 146 8.52 1.37 8.32
CA SER A 146 8.03 1.01 7.00
C SER A 146 6.63 1.56 6.80
N MET A 147 6.39 2.24 5.67
CA MET A 147 5.10 2.86 5.38
C MET A 147 4.63 2.59 3.96
N ASN A 148 3.31 2.48 3.82
CA ASN A 148 2.60 2.49 2.55
C ASN A 148 1.68 3.72 2.54
N LEU A 149 2.00 4.67 1.68
CA LEU A 149 1.14 5.82 1.37
C LEU A 149 0.12 5.37 0.32
N THR A 150 -1.10 5.11 0.76
CA THR A 150 -2.17 4.56 -0.10
C THR A 150 -2.74 5.60 -1.06
N ASP A 151 -2.56 6.89 -0.76
CA ASP A 151 -2.87 8.01 -1.63
C ASP A 151 -1.86 9.14 -1.37
N TYR A 152 -0.83 9.20 -2.23
CA TYR A 152 0.25 10.18 -2.09
C TYR A 152 -0.20 11.61 -2.40
N THR A 153 -1.29 11.79 -3.17
CA THR A 153 -1.85 13.10 -3.51
C THR A 153 -2.54 13.76 -2.33
N LYS A 154 -2.95 12.97 -1.33
CA LYS A 154 -3.58 13.43 -0.09
C LYS A 154 -2.62 13.42 1.10
N THR A 155 -1.72 12.44 1.16
CA THR A 155 -0.65 12.36 2.15
C THR A 155 0.69 12.24 1.43
N ALA A 156 1.33 13.38 1.20
CA ALA A 156 2.61 13.46 0.52
C ALA A 156 3.76 12.80 1.31
N ILE A 157 4.80 12.36 0.58
CA ILE A 157 5.97 11.68 1.13
C ILE A 157 6.66 12.57 2.19
N TYR A 158 6.90 13.85 1.88
CA TYR A 158 7.55 14.77 2.80
C TYR A 158 6.82 14.89 4.14
N ARG A 159 5.47 14.88 4.14
CA ARG A 159 4.66 15.01 5.36
C ARG A 159 4.78 13.76 6.23
N ALA A 160 4.79 12.58 5.61
CA ALA A 160 5.02 11.33 6.33
C ALA A 160 6.44 11.25 6.89
N HIS A 161 7.44 11.64 6.09
CA HIS A 161 8.84 11.70 6.49
C HIS A 161 9.05 12.64 7.70
N GLU A 162 8.53 13.87 7.62
CA GLU A 162 8.69 14.85 8.69
C GLU A 162 7.96 14.44 9.97
N LEU A 163 6.80 13.79 9.87
CA LEU A 163 6.14 13.26 11.06
C LEU A 163 6.98 12.15 11.72
N VAL A 164 7.58 11.25 10.94
CA VAL A 164 8.53 10.26 11.49
C VAL A 164 9.71 10.97 12.16
N ARG A 165 10.29 11.99 11.53
CA ARG A 165 11.41 12.78 12.08
C ARG A 165 11.04 13.45 13.41
N ILE A 166 9.88 14.08 13.48
CA ILE A 166 9.35 14.74 14.69
C ILE A 166 9.17 13.72 15.82
N GLU A 167 8.55 12.58 15.53
CA GLU A 167 8.33 11.54 16.55
C GLU A 167 9.65 10.88 16.97
N ALA A 168 10.59 10.62 16.05
CA ALA A 168 11.90 10.06 16.37
C ALA A 168 12.73 11.00 17.28
N ASN A 169 12.67 12.31 17.02
CA ASN A 169 13.33 13.32 17.86
C ASN A 169 12.86 13.29 19.32
N ARG A 170 11.60 12.92 19.60
CA ARG A 170 11.10 12.77 20.98
C ARG A 170 11.77 11.66 21.77
N TYR A 171 12.36 10.69 21.07
CA TYR A 171 13.14 9.59 21.66
C TYR A 171 14.65 9.85 21.61
N GLY A 172 15.10 11.01 21.10
CA GLY A 172 16.52 11.28 20.87
C GLY A 172 17.13 10.40 19.78
N VAL A 173 16.32 9.82 18.90
CA VAL A 173 16.76 8.92 17.83
C VAL A 173 16.85 9.69 16.51
N PRO A 174 18.01 9.67 15.82
CA PRO A 174 18.14 10.35 14.54
C PRO A 174 17.46 9.55 13.41
N VAL A 175 16.89 10.26 12.44
CA VAL A 175 16.59 9.69 11.12
C VAL A 175 17.89 9.65 10.32
N ILE A 176 18.31 8.46 9.90
CA ILE A 176 19.62 8.22 9.24
C ILE A 176 19.49 7.93 7.74
N GLY A 177 18.27 7.96 7.22
CA GLY A 177 18.01 7.79 5.79
C GLY A 177 16.57 7.39 5.52
N ALA A 178 16.26 7.20 4.26
CA ALA A 178 14.96 6.70 3.82
C ALA A 178 15.12 5.90 2.54
N GLU A 179 14.09 5.14 2.19
CA GLU A 179 14.09 4.22 1.07
C GLU A 179 12.73 4.22 0.38
N ILE A 180 12.75 4.18 -0.95
CA ILE A 180 11.58 3.88 -1.76
C ILE A 180 11.68 2.42 -2.18
N VAL A 181 10.64 1.64 -1.89
CA VAL A 181 10.58 0.24 -2.28
C VAL A 181 9.85 0.12 -3.61
N GLY A 182 10.59 -0.24 -4.67
CA GLY A 182 10.05 -0.39 -6.01
C GLY A 182 9.94 0.94 -6.77
N LEU A 183 8.81 1.15 -7.44
CA LEU A 183 8.56 2.33 -8.27
C LEU A 183 7.78 3.40 -7.51
N VAL A 184 7.98 4.66 -7.88
CA VAL A 184 7.30 5.82 -7.32
C VAL A 184 6.77 6.72 -8.44
N PRO A 185 5.57 7.31 -8.32
CA PRO A 185 5.11 8.35 -9.24
C PRO A 185 6.02 9.58 -9.19
N LEU A 186 6.40 10.11 -10.35
CA LEU A 186 7.25 11.30 -10.46
C LEU A 186 6.68 12.48 -9.65
N GLU A 187 5.37 12.71 -9.75
CA GLU A 187 4.64 13.75 -9.01
C GLU A 187 4.94 13.72 -7.51
N ALA A 188 5.00 12.53 -6.89
CA ALA A 188 5.24 12.40 -5.44
C ALA A 188 6.66 12.86 -5.03
N LEU A 189 7.65 12.65 -5.90
CA LEU A 189 9.03 13.12 -5.69
C LEU A 189 9.12 14.64 -5.91
N VAL A 190 8.49 15.13 -6.97
CA VAL A 190 8.47 16.54 -7.34
C VAL A 190 7.80 17.38 -6.25
N ASP A 191 6.67 16.92 -5.70
CA ASP A 191 6.00 17.56 -4.56
C ASP A 191 6.91 17.65 -3.32
N THR A 192 7.68 16.60 -3.09
CA THR A 192 8.64 16.56 -1.97
C THR A 192 9.77 17.56 -2.18
N ALA A 193 10.33 17.62 -3.39
CA ALA A 193 11.36 18.60 -3.74
C ALA A 193 10.84 20.04 -3.62
N ALA A 194 9.64 20.30 -4.15
CA ALA A 194 9.00 21.61 -4.09
C ALA A 194 8.79 22.07 -2.64
N TYR A 195 8.35 21.16 -1.76
CA TYR A 195 8.19 21.45 -0.33
C TYR A 195 9.51 21.84 0.35
N TYR A 196 10.56 21.04 0.20
CA TYR A 196 11.84 21.31 0.89
C TYR A 196 12.61 22.50 0.32
N LEU A 197 12.45 22.79 -0.98
CA LEU A 197 13.07 23.94 -1.62
C LEU A 197 12.26 25.23 -1.43
N GLY A 198 11.01 25.14 -0.97
CA GLY A 198 10.13 26.30 -0.81
C GLY A 198 9.76 26.94 -2.15
N LEU A 199 9.53 26.14 -3.20
CA LEU A 199 9.24 26.67 -4.53
C LEU A 199 7.86 27.33 -4.58
N GLU A 200 7.82 28.56 -5.07
CA GLU A 200 6.58 29.32 -5.27
C GLU A 200 6.09 29.19 -6.71
N ASN A 201 4.77 29.04 -6.90
CA ASN A 201 4.13 28.91 -8.21
C ASN A 201 4.73 27.80 -9.11
N PHE A 202 5.32 26.78 -8.49
CA PHE A 202 5.89 25.64 -9.18
C PHE A 202 4.84 24.57 -9.44
N SER A 203 4.94 23.89 -10.58
CA SER A 203 4.03 22.81 -10.95
C SER A 203 4.75 21.75 -11.77
N LEU A 204 4.15 20.56 -11.86
CA LEU A 204 4.69 19.45 -12.63
C LEU A 204 4.93 19.80 -14.11
N ASN A 205 4.21 20.79 -14.65
CA ASN A 205 4.37 21.26 -16.04
C ASN A 205 5.67 22.05 -16.26
N GLN A 206 6.38 22.43 -15.20
CA GLN A 206 7.70 23.07 -15.29
C GLN A 206 8.84 22.05 -15.23
N VAL A 207 8.55 20.77 -15.04
CA VAL A 207 9.52 19.68 -15.19
C VAL A 207 9.73 19.42 -16.68
N LEU A 208 10.97 19.38 -17.15
CA LEU A 208 11.28 19.27 -18.57
C LEU A 208 10.76 17.95 -19.15
N GLU A 209 11.03 16.84 -18.48
CA GLU A 209 10.69 15.50 -18.92
C GLU A 209 9.18 15.29 -19.02
N THR A 210 8.38 15.90 -18.13
CA THR A 210 6.92 15.76 -18.16
C THR A 210 6.33 16.42 -19.40
N LYS A 211 6.83 17.61 -19.78
CA LYS A 211 6.46 18.27 -21.03
C LYS A 211 6.84 17.48 -22.29
N LEU A 212 7.96 16.76 -22.24
CA LEU A 212 8.41 15.94 -23.38
C LEU A 212 7.59 14.64 -23.53
N MET A 213 6.93 14.20 -22.46
CA MET A 213 6.11 12.97 -22.42
C MET A 213 4.62 13.19 -22.73
N GLU A 214 4.19 14.44 -22.92
CA GLU A 214 2.81 14.78 -23.28
C GLU A 214 2.43 14.29 -24.69
#